data_AF-A0AAN6JS07-F1
#
_entry.id   AF-A0AAN6JS07-F1
#
_cell.length_a   1.000
_cell.length_b   1.000
_cell.length_c   1.000
_cell.angle_alpha   90.00
_cell.angle_beta   90.00
_cell.angle_gamma   90.00
#
_symmetry.space_group_name_H-M   'P 1'
#
loop_
_entity.id
_entity.type
_entity.pdbx_description
1 polymer ?
#
loop_
_entity_poly.entity_id
_entity_poly.type
_entity_poly.pdbx_seq_one_letter_code
_entity_poly.pdbx_strand_id
1 'polypeptide(L)'
;MSLPFLVRVLDIPLSKLNAYQTLFDHHPELDRHVRFVRILDDLAVTMFRHCNWATSIQIYEPSDDEEDEVTGTVRRVPRFHPPSDDRLKETHRHWLQLKAFITRRWSGARFDITCGVSSVNGLSEALKRPNLKRNVVALRWIGDHVEPEDSDGEEERRRARYSKLWTKVAKVIQAVVKAQEGHDVKLATLQIEDRHDDTPLSHWIAECVWHAVEGIPSSHLHTWSVNVRSPCSNEPSESNVFSRDWSNMKRLVFNVGAEDEEFDVTTRIENEELEPDVDTWISAHPLLEHLDIRAWSTIPPLSLAYDFPNLTSIALQQCEPAPVGDFLLQHGHKLIELELPRCIRSGGLPAAIRPGLVMPNLRILRAPPRVAAALVDGQSVPQLAHIELKWTKGYRELMLEEWILPGSEVAYSITCLEIRLEDDELVTALQGLSSTSFNADRFPSLVELCLSSTYESSTLEGNFKAFGFSLNYLRIILELLEPLQSLRALRIEGSPFRPLASDEIHMRADRAPRRLGYITWHSPSFNYSEQLRVMFDPPQVSDETPREWLVMRRLPASFRAHISEEGEWIRSCKVWNNNTLFDHTVSPPRLPPQS
;
A
#
# COMPACT_ATOMS: atom_id res chain seq x y z
N MET A 1 16.09 -4.85 29.69
CA MET A 1 17.08 -4.21 28.77
C MET A 1 16.68 -4.41 27.29
N SER A 2 15.47 -4.00 26.89
CA SER A 2 14.99 -4.13 25.49
C SER A 2 15.07 -2.82 24.69
N LEU A 3 15.14 -1.67 25.37
CA LEU A 3 15.05 -0.35 24.75
C LEU A 3 16.12 -0.07 23.67
N PRO A 4 17.41 -0.44 23.83
CA PRO A 4 18.42 -0.25 22.79
C PRO A 4 18.15 -1.03 21.49
N PHE A 5 17.44 -2.16 21.57
CA PHE A 5 17.04 -2.92 20.37
C PHE A 5 15.87 -2.25 19.67
N LEU A 6 14.89 -1.74 20.45
CA LEU A 6 13.69 -1.09 19.92
C LEU A 6 13.97 0.22 19.16
N VAL A 7 15.12 0.85 19.39
CA VAL A 7 15.50 2.13 18.74
C VAL A 7 16.52 1.98 17.61
N ARG A 8 16.95 0.75 17.29
CA ARG A 8 17.85 0.51 16.14
C ARG A 8 17.22 0.95 14.83
N VAL A 9 15.93 0.72 14.74
CA VAL A 9 15.06 1.08 13.63
C VAL A 9 14.03 2.07 14.14
N LEU A 10 14.05 3.27 13.57
CA LEU A 10 13.05 4.29 13.87
C LEU A 10 12.17 4.51 12.65
N ASP A 11 10.86 4.57 12.90
CA ASP A 11 9.87 4.97 11.93
C ASP A 11 9.16 6.22 12.48
N ILE A 12 9.49 7.36 11.90
CA ILE A 12 9.15 8.67 12.46
C ILE A 12 8.16 9.36 11.52
N PRO A 13 6.87 9.37 11.87
CA PRO A 13 5.92 10.33 11.32
C PRO A 13 6.44 11.73 11.61
N LEU A 14 6.53 12.56 10.57
CA LEU A 14 7.07 13.91 10.64
C LEU A 14 6.29 14.77 11.66
N SER A 15 4.97 14.58 11.77
CA SER A 15 4.11 15.21 12.78
C SER A 15 4.44 14.83 14.24
N LYS A 16 5.13 13.69 14.44
CA LYS A 16 5.49 13.16 15.78
C LYS A 16 6.93 13.40 16.16
N LEU A 17 7.68 14.18 15.37
CA LEU A 17 9.09 14.42 15.59
C LEU A 17 9.42 14.94 17.00
N ASN A 18 8.60 15.83 17.57
CA ASN A 18 8.81 16.37 18.92
C ASN A 18 8.74 15.30 20.02
N ALA A 19 7.92 14.27 19.84
CA ALA A 19 7.84 13.16 20.80
C ALA A 19 9.14 12.34 20.79
N TYR A 20 9.69 12.07 19.60
CA TYR A 20 10.99 11.43 19.47
C TYR A 20 12.11 12.31 20.00
N GLN A 21 12.06 13.62 19.75
CA GLN A 21 13.03 14.55 20.33
C GLN A 21 13.04 14.48 21.85
N THR A 22 11.85 14.53 22.46
CA THR A 22 11.68 14.40 23.91
C THR A 22 12.24 13.06 24.40
N LEU A 23 11.94 11.95 23.73
CA LEU A 23 12.46 10.62 24.07
C LEU A 23 14.00 10.60 24.11
N PHE A 24 14.66 11.07 23.05
CA PHE A 24 16.12 11.06 22.97
C PHE A 24 16.79 12.15 23.83
N ASP A 25 16.07 13.23 24.20
CA ASP A 25 16.55 14.20 25.19
C ASP A 25 16.59 13.60 26.59
N HIS A 26 15.61 12.75 26.95
CA HIS A 26 15.59 12.03 28.23
C HIS A 26 16.52 10.82 28.24
N HIS A 27 16.84 10.26 27.06
CA HIS A 27 17.64 9.05 26.89
C HIS A 27 18.74 9.22 25.83
N PRO A 28 19.71 10.13 26.02
CA PRO A 28 20.74 10.42 25.01
C PRO A 28 21.65 9.23 24.69
N GLU A 29 21.75 8.25 25.59
CA GLU A 29 22.50 7.01 25.36
C GLU A 29 21.92 6.15 24.23
N LEU A 30 20.66 6.38 23.84
CA LEU A 30 19.99 5.66 22.76
C LEU A 30 20.50 6.08 21.38
N ASP A 31 21.07 7.27 21.24
CA ASP A 31 21.53 7.82 19.95
C ASP A 31 22.51 6.89 19.23
N ARG A 32 23.45 6.28 19.96
CA ARG A 32 24.46 5.37 19.40
C ARG A 32 23.89 4.05 18.89
N HIS A 33 22.65 3.73 19.26
CA HIS A 33 21.98 2.49 18.88
C HIS A 33 21.17 2.64 17.59
N VAL A 34 20.83 3.87 17.19
CA VAL A 34 20.07 4.15 15.96
C VAL A 34 20.91 3.82 14.72
N ARG A 35 20.41 2.92 13.88
CA ARG A 35 21.07 2.48 12.62
C ARG A 35 20.30 2.89 11.39
N PHE A 36 18.97 2.84 11.47
CA PHE A 36 18.10 3.14 10.35
C PHE A 36 16.96 4.03 10.81
N VAL A 37 16.65 5.05 10.01
CA VAL A 37 15.59 6.00 10.30
C VAL A 37 14.75 6.17 9.04
N ARG A 38 13.45 5.87 9.13
CA ARG A 38 12.47 6.35 8.17
C ARG A 38 11.85 7.64 8.67
N ILE A 39 11.84 8.63 7.80
CA ILE A 39 11.11 9.88 8.00
C ILE A 39 9.93 9.83 7.04
N LEU A 40 8.73 9.75 7.60
CA LEU A 40 7.49 9.71 6.85
C LEU A 40 6.84 11.10 6.91
N ASP A 41 6.71 11.80 5.78
CA ASP A 41 5.80 12.94 5.68
C ASP A 41 4.36 12.43 5.76
N ASP A 42 3.92 12.15 6.99
CA ASP A 42 2.62 11.56 7.29
C ASP A 42 1.47 12.52 6.95
N LEU A 43 1.73 13.82 6.92
CA LEU A 43 0.77 14.80 6.43
C LEU A 43 0.55 14.66 4.93
N ALA A 44 1.63 14.58 4.13
CA ALA A 44 1.51 14.28 2.71
C ALA A 44 0.78 12.95 2.49
N VAL A 45 1.18 11.89 3.20
CA VAL A 45 0.55 10.56 3.11
C VAL A 45 -0.94 10.60 3.47
N THR A 46 -1.34 11.38 4.48
CA THR A 46 -2.76 11.49 4.86
C THR A 46 -3.62 12.14 3.78
N MET A 47 -3.03 12.93 2.87
CA MET A 47 -3.74 13.57 1.76
C MET A 47 -4.01 12.63 0.59
N PHE A 48 -3.31 11.50 0.50
CA PHE A 48 -3.65 10.43 -0.42
C PHE A 48 -4.80 9.67 0.19
N ARG A 49 -5.78 9.18 -0.58
CA ARG A 49 -6.63 8.10 -0.06
C ARG A 49 -5.73 6.90 0.30
N HIS A 50 -6.20 5.89 1.03
CA HIS A 50 -5.50 4.60 1.15
C HIS A 50 -6.20 3.52 0.33
N CYS A 51 -7.25 3.91 -0.41
CA CYS A 51 -8.14 3.01 -1.15
C CYS A 51 -8.56 3.63 -2.49
N ASN A 52 -8.39 2.94 -3.63
CA ASN A 52 -8.67 3.44 -5.01
C ASN A 52 -10.19 3.64 -5.26
N TRP A 53 -10.99 3.67 -4.20
CA TRP A 53 -12.45 3.50 -4.23
C TRP A 53 -13.14 4.19 -3.06
N ALA A 54 -12.41 4.63 -2.02
CA ALA A 54 -12.99 5.54 -1.06
C ALA A 54 -13.27 6.83 -1.83
N THR A 55 -14.46 7.42 -1.71
CA THR A 55 -14.70 8.82 -2.10
C THR A 55 -13.72 9.72 -1.31
N SER A 56 -13.46 10.95 -1.78
CA SER A 56 -12.45 11.83 -1.14
C SER A 56 -12.65 11.90 0.36
N ILE A 57 -11.57 12.11 1.12
CA ILE A 57 -11.70 12.75 2.43
C ILE A 57 -12.25 14.14 2.14
N GLN A 58 -13.57 14.18 2.01
CA GLN A 58 -14.36 15.36 2.04
C GLN A 58 -14.36 15.64 3.52
N ILE A 59 -13.51 16.57 3.94
CA ILE A 59 -13.74 17.20 5.22
C ILE A 59 -15.14 17.80 5.05
N TYR A 60 -16.15 17.09 5.56
CA TYR A 60 -17.53 17.55 5.63
C TYR A 60 -17.53 18.72 6.61
N GLU A 61 -17.06 19.89 6.18
CA GLU A 61 -17.67 21.11 6.66
C GLU A 61 -19.03 21.21 5.96
N PRO A 62 -20.12 21.45 6.70
CA PRO A 62 -21.43 21.60 6.09
C PRO A 62 -21.40 22.81 5.15
N SER A 63 -21.19 22.58 3.86
CA SER A 63 -21.43 23.58 2.82
C SER A 63 -22.89 23.54 2.41
N ASP A 64 -23.37 24.67 1.90
CA ASP A 64 -24.75 24.87 1.45
C ASP A 64 -25.18 23.74 0.49
N ASP A 65 -26.36 23.19 0.76
CA ASP A 65 -26.97 22.09 0.01
C ASP A 65 -27.27 22.57 -1.44
N GLU A 66 -26.62 21.99 -2.46
CA GLU A 66 -27.00 22.19 -3.86
C GLU A 66 -28.14 21.20 -4.21
N GLU A 67 -29.35 21.74 -4.43
CA GLU A 67 -30.48 20.97 -4.94
C GLU A 67 -30.29 20.70 -6.44
N ASP A 68 -30.26 19.43 -6.83
CA ASP A 68 -30.33 19.03 -8.23
C ASP A 68 -31.77 19.29 -8.73
N GLU A 69 -31.95 20.36 -9.51
CA GLU A 69 -33.26 20.85 -9.99
C GLU A 69 -34.06 19.80 -10.78
N VAL A 70 -33.39 18.78 -11.34
CA VAL A 70 -34.03 17.76 -12.19
C VAL A 70 -34.58 16.59 -11.38
N THR A 71 -33.92 16.25 -10.28
CA THR A 71 -34.25 15.04 -9.49
C THR A 71 -34.85 15.37 -8.12
N GLY A 72 -34.74 16.62 -7.66
CA GLY A 72 -35.11 17.02 -6.30
C GLY A 72 -34.23 16.37 -5.22
N THR A 73 -33.18 15.68 -5.63
CA THR A 73 -32.20 15.10 -4.72
C THR A 73 -31.18 16.17 -4.38
N VAL A 74 -31.04 16.47 -3.09
CA VAL A 74 -29.89 17.26 -2.61
C VAL A 74 -28.65 16.43 -2.86
N ARG A 75 -27.92 16.78 -3.93
CA ARG A 75 -26.63 16.17 -4.21
C ARG A 75 -25.60 17.07 -3.55
N ARG A 76 -25.14 16.69 -2.36
CA ARG A 76 -23.97 17.35 -1.77
C ARG A 76 -22.81 17.11 -2.72
N VAL A 77 -22.47 18.11 -3.53
CA VAL A 77 -21.25 18.11 -4.32
C VAL A 77 -20.12 18.39 -3.34
N PRO A 78 -19.29 17.40 -3.04
CA PRO A 78 -18.37 17.57 -1.94
C PRO A 78 -17.17 18.38 -2.39
N ARG A 79 -16.93 19.53 -1.73
CA ARG A 79 -15.81 20.40 -2.08
C ARG A 79 -14.55 19.90 -1.39
N PHE A 80 -13.54 19.55 -2.19
CA PHE A 80 -12.21 19.30 -1.68
C PHE A 80 -11.64 20.61 -1.09
N HIS A 81 -11.13 20.56 0.13
CA HIS A 81 -10.39 21.70 0.68
C HIS A 81 -8.89 21.44 0.52
N PRO A 82 -8.18 22.26 -0.29
CA PRO A 82 -6.72 22.20 -0.38
C PRO A 82 -6.13 22.24 1.04
N PRO A 83 -4.96 21.60 1.28
CA PRO A 83 -4.27 21.79 2.55
C PRO A 83 -4.15 23.30 2.79
N SER A 84 -4.72 23.76 3.91
CA SER A 84 -4.62 25.18 4.24
C SER A 84 -3.16 25.59 4.24
N ASP A 85 -2.87 26.85 3.88
CA ASP A 85 -1.51 27.39 3.96
C ASP A 85 -0.84 27.11 5.31
N ASP A 86 -1.64 27.00 6.37
CA ASP A 86 -1.18 26.68 7.72
C ASP A 86 -0.68 25.24 7.87
N ARG A 87 -1.27 24.25 7.18
CA ARG A 87 -0.75 22.88 7.12
C ARG A 87 0.58 22.83 6.38
N LEU A 88 0.70 23.49 5.23
CA LEU A 88 1.99 23.56 4.49
C LEU A 88 3.09 24.22 5.34
N LYS A 89 2.74 25.29 6.07
CA LYS A 89 3.66 25.93 7.05
C LYS A 89 4.02 24.99 8.19
N GLU A 90 3.09 24.14 8.64
CA GLU A 90 3.33 23.15 9.69
C GLU A 90 4.30 22.06 9.23
N THR A 91 4.09 21.46 8.05
CA THR A 91 5.02 20.47 7.50
C THR A 91 6.41 21.07 7.30
N HIS A 92 6.49 22.30 6.79
CA HIS A 92 7.76 23.03 6.69
C HIS A 92 8.44 23.21 8.05
N ARG A 93 7.69 23.57 9.10
CA ARG A 93 8.21 23.69 10.48
C ARG A 93 8.76 22.35 10.99
N HIS A 94 8.07 21.23 10.74
CA HIS A 94 8.57 19.91 11.14
C HIS A 94 9.88 19.53 10.42
N TRP A 95 10.02 19.83 9.13
CA TRP A 95 11.30 19.64 8.43
C TRP A 95 12.44 20.50 8.99
N LEU A 96 12.16 21.75 9.41
CA LEU A 96 13.16 22.59 10.08
C LEU A 96 13.53 22.08 11.47
N GLN A 97 12.58 21.51 12.21
CA GLN A 97 12.86 20.83 13.48
C GLN A 97 13.73 19.58 13.26
N LEU A 98 13.44 18.80 12.21
CA LEU A 98 14.22 17.62 11.84
C LEU A 98 15.67 17.99 11.58
N LYS A 99 15.89 19.09 10.84
CA LYS A 99 17.22 19.64 10.61
C LYS A 99 17.96 19.91 11.91
N ALA A 100 17.31 20.52 12.91
CA ALA A 100 17.95 20.79 14.21
C ALA A 100 18.27 19.50 14.98
N PHE A 101 17.35 18.53 14.93
CA PHE A 101 17.39 17.30 15.69
C PHE A 101 18.42 16.29 15.18
N ILE A 102 18.37 15.93 13.89
CA ILE A 102 19.25 14.90 13.31
C ILE A 102 20.72 15.35 13.31
N THR A 103 20.98 16.66 13.18
CA THR A 103 22.35 17.22 13.10
C THR A 103 23.23 16.83 14.30
N ARG A 104 22.64 16.53 15.46
CA ARG A 104 23.41 16.25 16.69
C ARG A 104 23.54 14.77 17.05
N ARG A 105 22.69 13.89 16.49
CA ARG A 105 22.43 12.57 17.10
C ARG A 105 22.71 11.38 16.20
N TRP A 106 22.35 11.43 14.92
CA TRP A 106 22.28 10.22 14.07
C TRP A 106 23.17 10.30 12.83
N SER A 107 24.39 10.81 12.98
CA SER A 107 25.32 11.02 11.85
C SER A 107 25.74 9.74 11.12
N GLY A 108 25.55 8.56 11.72
CA GLY A 108 25.86 7.26 11.13
C GLY A 108 24.64 6.43 10.74
N ALA A 109 23.43 6.95 10.92
CA ALA A 109 22.22 6.23 10.53
C ALA A 109 21.94 6.37 9.02
N ARG A 110 21.34 5.34 8.42
CA ARG A 110 20.82 5.37 7.04
C ARG A 110 19.38 5.89 7.05
N PHE A 111 19.03 6.69 6.03
CA PHE A 111 17.74 7.38 5.96
C PHE A 111 16.89 6.90 4.77
N ASP A 112 15.66 6.48 5.05
CA ASP A 112 14.56 6.36 4.07
C ASP A 112 13.65 7.57 4.26
N ILE A 113 13.44 8.34 3.21
CA ILE A 113 12.71 9.60 3.29
C ILE A 113 11.52 9.56 2.34
N THR A 114 10.32 9.64 2.93
CA THR A 114 9.09 9.93 2.21
C THR A 114 8.75 11.41 2.37
N CYS A 115 8.49 12.11 1.26
CA CYS A 115 8.22 13.54 1.24
C CYS A 115 7.14 13.88 0.21
N GLY A 116 6.17 14.69 0.63
CA GLY A 116 5.27 15.37 -0.31
C GLY A 116 6.06 16.33 -1.21
N VAL A 117 5.66 16.46 -2.47
CA VAL A 117 6.21 17.45 -3.41
C VAL A 117 6.00 18.87 -2.88
N SER A 118 4.88 19.13 -2.20
CA SER A 118 4.58 20.39 -1.52
C SER A 118 5.61 20.73 -0.42
N SER A 119 6.15 19.70 0.23
CA SER A 119 7.10 19.79 1.34
C SER A 119 8.57 19.86 0.91
N VAL A 120 8.88 19.78 -0.39
CA VAL A 120 10.26 19.69 -0.92
C VAL A 120 11.19 20.80 -0.43
N ASN A 121 10.67 22.00 -0.16
CA ASN A 121 11.45 23.11 0.39
C ASN A 121 12.00 22.80 1.78
N GLY A 122 11.17 22.22 2.65
CA GLY A 122 11.57 21.84 4.00
C GLY A 122 12.65 20.77 3.97
N LEU A 123 12.45 19.73 3.16
CA LEU A 123 13.45 18.67 2.99
C LEU A 123 14.77 19.20 2.41
N SER A 124 14.72 20.06 1.39
CA SER A 124 15.92 20.69 0.81
C SER A 124 16.72 21.47 1.85
N GLU A 125 16.05 22.21 2.74
CA GLU A 125 16.71 22.92 3.84
C GLU A 125 17.33 21.98 4.88
N ALA A 126 16.69 20.85 5.15
CA ALA A 126 17.24 19.81 6.04
C ALA A 126 18.48 19.14 5.42
N LEU A 127 18.45 18.86 4.11
CA LEU A 127 19.53 18.22 3.35
C LEU A 127 20.75 19.10 3.10
N LYS A 128 20.71 20.41 3.43
CA LYS A 128 21.94 21.23 3.47
C LYS A 128 23.00 20.67 4.43
N ARG A 129 22.63 19.75 5.32
CA ARG A 129 23.55 19.05 6.23
C ARG A 129 24.24 17.86 5.53
N PRO A 130 25.58 17.83 5.47
CA PRO A 130 26.31 16.79 4.74
C PRO A 130 26.03 15.35 5.20
N ASN A 131 25.91 15.13 6.50
CA ASN A 131 25.72 13.78 7.05
C ASN A 131 24.34 13.20 6.68
N LEU A 132 23.29 14.01 6.73
CA LEU A 132 21.95 13.57 6.37
C LEU A 132 21.90 13.19 4.88
N LYS A 133 22.31 14.10 3.99
CA LYS A 133 22.26 13.87 2.53
C LYS A 133 23.13 12.69 2.06
N ARG A 134 24.29 12.48 2.70
CA ARG A 134 25.21 11.37 2.35
C ARG A 134 24.62 10.01 2.71
N ASN A 135 23.80 9.94 3.75
CA ASN A 135 23.31 8.67 4.27
C ASN A 135 21.87 8.31 3.81
N VAL A 136 21.32 9.03 2.83
CA VAL A 136 19.99 8.71 2.26
C VAL A 136 20.09 7.45 1.39
N VAL A 137 19.38 6.39 1.76
CA VAL A 137 19.32 5.14 0.98
C VAL A 137 18.04 5.02 0.15
N ALA A 138 16.99 5.76 0.51
CA ALA A 138 15.73 5.76 -0.21
C ALA A 138 15.12 7.16 -0.24
N LEU A 139 14.61 7.54 -1.42
CA LEU A 139 13.80 8.74 -1.63
C LEU A 139 12.45 8.34 -2.21
N ARG A 140 11.37 8.81 -1.60
CA ARG A 140 10.00 8.51 -2.00
C ARG A 140 9.20 9.79 -2.09
N TRP A 141 8.83 10.15 -3.32
CA TRP A 141 8.10 11.37 -3.62
C TRP A 141 6.63 11.07 -3.82
N ILE A 142 5.82 11.97 -3.30
CA ILE A 142 4.38 11.85 -3.21
C ILE A 142 3.77 13.15 -3.76
N GLY A 143 2.99 13.08 -4.84
CA GLY A 143 2.31 14.21 -5.49
C GLY A 143 1.14 14.77 -4.68
N ASP A 144 1.42 15.48 -3.58
CA ASP A 144 0.50 15.70 -2.47
C ASP A 144 -0.22 17.06 -2.49
N HIS A 145 -0.16 17.77 -3.62
CA HIS A 145 -0.71 19.12 -3.71
C HIS A 145 -2.01 19.04 -4.50
N VAL A 146 -3.07 19.57 -3.91
CA VAL A 146 -4.40 19.63 -4.49
C VAL A 146 -4.81 21.09 -4.46
N GLU A 147 -5.13 21.68 -5.60
CA GLU A 147 -5.80 22.98 -5.67
C GLU A 147 -7.20 22.74 -6.25
N PRO A 148 -8.25 23.40 -5.71
CA PRO A 148 -9.61 23.22 -6.18
C PRO A 148 -9.74 23.64 -7.65
N GLU A 149 -10.66 22.99 -8.36
CA GLU A 149 -11.04 23.38 -9.71
C GLU A 149 -11.75 24.72 -9.66
N ASP A 150 -11.07 25.83 -9.98
CA ASP A 150 -11.76 27.08 -10.29
C ASP A 150 -11.02 27.94 -11.34
N SER A 151 -11.77 28.32 -12.37
CA SER A 151 -11.53 29.30 -13.44
C SER A 151 -10.41 29.05 -14.48
N ASP A 152 -10.79 29.24 -15.74
CA ASP A 152 -9.91 29.29 -16.91
C ASP A 152 -8.82 30.37 -16.72
N GLY A 153 -7.55 29.94 -16.67
CA GLY A 153 -6.37 30.79 -16.47
C GLY A 153 -5.54 30.47 -15.22
N GLU A 154 -6.06 29.68 -14.28
CA GLU A 154 -5.27 29.18 -13.14
C GLU A 154 -4.39 27.98 -13.50
N GLU A 155 -4.74 27.22 -14.53
CA GLU A 155 -4.01 26.01 -14.92
C GLU A 155 -2.55 26.27 -15.30
N GLU A 156 -2.23 27.30 -16.08
CA GLU A 156 -0.85 27.61 -16.46
C GLU A 156 -0.02 28.06 -15.23
N ARG A 157 -0.63 28.84 -14.32
CA ARG A 157 0.02 29.24 -13.07
C ARG A 157 0.26 28.05 -12.16
N ARG A 158 -0.73 27.16 -12.07
CA ARG A 158 -0.69 25.89 -11.37
C ARG A 158 0.45 25.04 -11.91
N ARG A 159 0.47 24.81 -13.23
CA ARG A 159 1.54 24.10 -13.94
C ARG A 159 2.92 24.68 -13.66
N ALA A 160 3.07 26.01 -13.73
CA ALA A 160 4.32 26.69 -13.41
C ALA A 160 4.73 26.52 -11.93
N ARG A 161 3.77 26.50 -10.99
CA ARG A 161 4.01 26.24 -9.56
C ARG A 161 4.46 24.80 -9.33
N TYR A 162 3.77 23.81 -9.92
CA TYR A 162 4.14 22.39 -9.86
C TYR A 162 5.50 22.14 -10.47
N SER A 163 5.74 22.67 -11.67
CA SER A 163 7.03 22.60 -12.36
C SER A 163 8.18 23.11 -11.47
N LYS A 164 7.98 24.21 -10.73
CA LYS A 164 8.97 24.72 -9.77
C LYS A 164 9.21 23.77 -8.59
N LEU A 165 8.18 23.08 -8.08
CA LEU A 165 8.34 22.11 -6.99
C LEU A 165 9.08 20.86 -7.48
N TRP A 166 8.69 20.31 -8.63
CA TRP A 166 9.40 19.18 -9.26
C TRP A 166 10.84 19.52 -9.65
N THR A 167 11.11 20.75 -10.10
CA THR A 167 12.48 21.23 -10.31
C THR A 167 13.31 21.18 -9.03
N LYS A 168 12.70 21.40 -7.86
CA LYS A 168 13.38 21.27 -6.57
C LYS A 168 13.56 19.80 -6.18
N VAL A 169 12.61 18.92 -6.52
CA VAL A 169 12.75 17.47 -6.37
C VAL A 169 13.97 16.98 -7.14
N ALA A 170 14.09 17.35 -8.41
CA ALA A 170 15.27 17.04 -9.25
C ALA A 170 16.59 17.47 -8.58
N LYS A 171 16.63 18.69 -8.05
CA LYS A 171 17.81 19.21 -7.32
C LYS A 171 18.10 18.42 -6.04
N VAL A 172 17.08 17.93 -5.32
CA VAL A 172 17.27 17.09 -4.15
C VAL A 172 17.89 15.75 -4.54
N ILE A 173 17.36 15.08 -5.56
CA ILE A 173 17.90 13.81 -6.09
C ILE A 173 19.37 13.99 -6.46
N GLN A 174 19.69 15.00 -7.28
CA GLN A 174 21.07 15.31 -7.67
C GLN A 174 21.97 15.62 -6.47
N ALA A 175 21.47 16.37 -5.48
CA ALA A 175 22.24 16.72 -4.29
C ALA A 175 22.57 15.51 -3.40
N VAL A 176 21.67 14.53 -3.31
CA VAL A 176 21.89 13.26 -2.61
C VAL A 176 22.92 12.43 -3.37
N VAL A 177 22.72 12.18 -4.66
CA VAL A 177 23.62 11.38 -5.51
C VAL A 177 25.04 11.96 -5.47
N LYS A 178 25.19 13.27 -5.69
CA LYS A 178 26.48 13.96 -5.64
C LYS A 178 27.15 13.87 -4.26
N ALA A 179 26.36 13.89 -3.19
CA ALA A 179 26.89 13.76 -1.83
C ALA A 179 27.37 12.36 -1.48
N GLN A 180 27.08 11.37 -2.33
CA GLN A 180 27.45 9.95 -2.15
C GLN A 180 28.64 9.54 -3.02
N GLU A 181 29.14 10.43 -3.89
CA GLU A 181 30.32 10.17 -4.69
C GLU A 181 31.53 9.82 -3.81
N GLY A 182 32.13 8.65 -4.04
CA GLY A 182 33.26 8.16 -3.23
C GLY A 182 32.89 7.64 -1.84
N HIS A 183 31.63 7.29 -1.61
CA HIS A 183 31.13 6.76 -0.33
C HIS A 183 30.40 5.43 -0.50
N ASP A 184 30.37 4.63 0.56
CA ASP A 184 29.75 3.29 0.55
C ASP A 184 28.21 3.33 0.53
N VAL A 185 27.62 4.42 1.03
CA VAL A 185 26.16 4.58 1.05
C VAL A 185 25.68 5.11 -0.29
N LYS A 186 24.70 4.42 -0.88
CA LYS A 186 24.12 4.74 -2.19
C LYS A 186 22.61 4.89 -2.08
N LEU A 187 22.04 5.74 -2.92
CA LEU A 187 20.60 5.80 -3.15
C LEU A 187 20.15 4.51 -3.87
N ALA A 188 19.62 3.57 -3.10
CA ALA A 188 19.24 2.24 -3.57
C ALA A 188 17.77 2.14 -3.97
N THR A 189 16.92 2.99 -3.41
CA THR A 189 15.48 3.04 -3.74
C THR A 189 15.08 4.44 -4.18
N LEU A 190 14.40 4.52 -5.33
CA LEU A 190 13.71 5.72 -5.76
C LEU A 190 12.24 5.38 -6.07
N GLN A 191 11.34 6.12 -5.43
CA GLN A 191 9.91 6.03 -5.66
C GLN A 191 9.37 7.41 -6.04
N ILE A 192 8.62 7.48 -7.12
CA ILE A 192 7.90 8.67 -7.55
C ILE A 192 6.44 8.28 -7.75
N GLU A 193 5.58 8.66 -6.81
CA GLU A 193 4.14 8.42 -6.86
C GLU A 193 3.42 9.72 -7.14
N ASP A 194 2.89 9.83 -8.36
CA ASP A 194 1.92 10.85 -8.73
C ASP A 194 0.52 10.20 -8.68
N ARG A 195 -0.21 10.36 -7.59
CA ARG A 195 -1.55 9.77 -7.42
C ARG A 195 -2.50 10.78 -6.75
N HIS A 196 -3.19 11.55 -7.56
CA HIS A 196 -4.47 12.11 -7.13
C HIS A 196 -5.58 11.24 -7.74
N ASP A 197 -6.52 10.78 -6.91
CA ASP A 197 -7.56 9.83 -7.28
C ASP A 197 -8.36 10.26 -8.50
N ASP A 198 -8.64 9.31 -9.41
CA ASP A 198 -9.75 9.23 -10.40
C ASP A 198 -10.17 10.54 -11.10
N THR A 199 -9.27 11.50 -11.16
CA THR A 199 -9.47 12.78 -11.84
C THR A 199 -8.20 13.00 -12.63
N PRO A 200 -8.27 13.00 -13.98
CA PRO A 200 -7.12 13.23 -14.86
C PRO A 200 -6.58 14.67 -14.79
N LEU A 201 -6.78 15.38 -13.67
CA LEU A 201 -6.30 16.73 -13.42
C LEU A 201 -4.77 16.74 -13.28
N SER A 202 -4.14 16.83 -14.44
CA SER A 202 -2.89 17.54 -14.77
C SER A 202 -1.80 17.64 -13.70
N HIS A 203 -1.38 16.53 -13.10
CA HIS A 203 -0.09 16.49 -12.42
C HIS A 203 1.02 16.08 -13.40
N TRP A 204 2.04 16.93 -13.48
CA TRP A 204 3.12 16.88 -14.45
C TRP A 204 4.44 16.73 -13.70
N ILE A 205 5.11 15.60 -13.87
CA ILE A 205 6.49 15.43 -13.41
C ILE A 205 7.39 16.19 -14.36
N ALA A 206 8.16 17.14 -13.83
CA ALA A 206 9.00 17.97 -14.69
C ALA A 206 10.11 17.18 -15.38
N GLU A 207 10.39 17.50 -16.65
CA GLU A 207 11.45 16.85 -17.46
C GLU A 207 12.80 16.80 -16.71
N CYS A 208 13.15 17.87 -15.98
CA CYS A 208 14.37 17.92 -15.18
C CYS A 208 14.46 16.86 -14.07
N VAL A 209 13.34 16.29 -13.63
CA VAL A 209 13.30 15.15 -12.71
C VAL A 209 13.80 13.91 -13.41
N TRP A 210 13.35 13.64 -14.64
CA TRP A 210 13.82 12.51 -15.44
C TRP A 210 15.32 12.61 -15.74
N HIS A 211 15.81 13.79 -16.12
CA HIS A 211 17.26 14.05 -16.23
C HIS A 211 18.03 13.81 -14.93
N ALA A 212 17.42 14.12 -13.78
CA ALA A 212 18.03 13.84 -12.47
C ALA A 212 18.05 12.34 -12.16
N VAL A 213 17.04 11.58 -12.60
CA VAL A 213 16.96 10.12 -12.46
C VAL A 213 17.98 9.42 -13.35
N GLU A 214 18.12 9.83 -14.61
CA GLU A 214 19.16 9.32 -15.53
C GLU A 214 20.58 9.58 -15.01
N GLY A 215 20.77 10.69 -14.31
CA GLY A 215 22.03 11.05 -13.66
C GLY A 215 22.42 10.13 -12.48
N ILE A 216 21.54 9.24 -12.04
CA ILE A 216 21.86 8.25 -10.99
C ILE A 216 22.82 7.20 -11.58
N PRO A 217 23.97 6.91 -10.93
CA PRO A 217 24.88 5.88 -11.40
C PRO A 217 24.19 4.51 -11.49
N SER A 218 24.49 3.75 -12.56
CA SER A 218 23.85 2.44 -12.85
C SER A 218 23.97 1.44 -11.69
N SER A 219 25.06 1.53 -10.91
CA SER A 219 25.32 0.66 -9.77
C SER A 219 24.66 1.08 -8.45
N HIS A 220 23.89 2.18 -8.44
CA HIS A 220 23.27 2.71 -7.21
C HIS A 220 21.87 2.14 -7.01
N LEU A 221 21.03 2.14 -8.04
CA LEU A 221 19.61 1.88 -7.94
C LEU A 221 19.32 0.37 -7.98
N HIS A 222 18.61 -0.15 -6.97
CA HIS A 222 18.13 -1.53 -6.88
C HIS A 222 16.63 -1.63 -7.03
N THR A 223 15.92 -0.63 -6.52
CA THR A 223 14.46 -0.53 -6.56
C THR A 223 14.06 0.77 -7.21
N TRP A 224 13.27 0.66 -8.28
CA TRP A 224 12.64 1.80 -8.91
C TRP A 224 11.13 1.60 -8.98
N SER A 225 10.42 2.57 -8.43
CA SER A 225 8.96 2.64 -8.48
C SER A 225 8.55 3.96 -9.08
N VAL A 226 7.75 3.92 -10.14
CA VAL A 226 7.21 5.12 -10.76
C VAL A 226 5.74 4.93 -11.09
N ASN A 227 4.96 5.97 -10.84
CA ASN A 227 3.65 6.14 -11.44
C ASN A 227 3.75 7.27 -12.47
N VAL A 228 3.60 6.92 -13.75
CA VAL A 228 3.54 7.89 -14.85
C VAL A 228 2.10 8.07 -15.32
N ARG A 229 1.81 9.22 -15.91
CA ARG A 229 0.55 9.44 -16.60
C ARG A 229 0.63 8.74 -17.97
N SER A 230 -0.50 8.40 -18.59
CA SER A 230 -0.45 8.11 -20.03
C SER A 230 0.04 9.37 -20.76
N PRO A 231 1.11 9.31 -21.58
CA PRO A 231 1.56 10.47 -22.33
C PRO A 231 0.42 10.94 -23.24
N CYS A 232 -0.09 12.15 -23.00
CA CYS A 232 -0.92 12.83 -23.97
C CYS A 232 -0.02 13.24 -25.15
N SER A 233 -0.49 13.04 -26.37
CA SER A 233 0.24 12.97 -27.64
C SER A 233 1.12 14.17 -28.07
N ASN A 234 1.38 15.16 -27.22
CA ASN A 234 2.07 16.40 -27.60
C ASN A 234 3.21 16.85 -26.65
N GLU A 235 3.62 16.07 -25.65
CA GLU A 235 4.66 16.50 -24.70
C GLU A 235 5.94 15.65 -24.77
N PRO A 236 7.14 16.30 -24.71
CA PRO A 236 8.41 15.61 -24.80
C PRO A 236 8.55 14.57 -23.68
N SER A 237 9.08 13.43 -24.08
CA SER A 237 8.55 12.12 -23.73
C SER A 237 9.09 11.58 -22.41
N GLU A 238 8.18 11.03 -21.61
CA GLU A 238 8.48 10.11 -20.50
C GLU A 238 9.24 8.84 -20.99
N SER A 239 9.42 8.66 -22.31
CA SER A 239 10.21 7.58 -22.93
C SER A 239 11.69 7.60 -22.55
N ASN A 240 12.22 8.75 -22.14
CA ASN A 240 13.62 8.87 -21.71
C ASN A 240 13.94 8.07 -20.42
N VAL A 241 12.94 7.74 -19.61
CA VAL A 241 13.17 7.09 -18.32
C VAL A 241 13.70 5.65 -18.47
N PHE A 242 13.39 4.99 -19.58
CA PHE A 242 13.91 3.66 -19.93
C PHE A 242 15.14 3.70 -20.84
N SER A 243 15.73 4.87 -21.08
CA SER A 243 16.98 4.99 -21.85
C SER A 243 18.23 4.54 -21.06
N ARG A 244 18.09 4.38 -19.73
CA ARG A 244 19.21 4.09 -18.82
C ARG A 244 19.21 2.64 -18.37
N ASP A 245 20.38 2.02 -18.44
CA ASP A 245 20.67 0.72 -17.84
C ASP A 245 21.11 0.88 -16.36
N TRP A 246 20.35 0.29 -15.45
CA TRP A 246 20.72 0.15 -14.04
C TRP A 246 21.09 -1.29 -13.76
N SER A 247 22.37 -1.61 -13.96
CA SER A 247 22.90 -2.97 -13.89
C SER A 247 22.63 -3.74 -12.59
N ASN A 248 22.26 -3.06 -11.49
CA ASN A 248 21.94 -3.67 -10.20
C ASN A 248 20.43 -3.69 -9.88
N MET A 249 19.58 -3.38 -10.85
CA MET A 249 18.13 -3.33 -10.67
C MET A 249 17.59 -4.72 -10.32
N LYS A 250 16.84 -4.79 -9.22
CA LYS A 250 16.18 -6.01 -8.73
C LYS A 250 14.67 -5.89 -8.71
N ARG A 251 14.14 -4.66 -8.58
CA ARG A 251 12.71 -4.40 -8.44
C ARG A 251 12.29 -3.22 -9.31
N LEU A 252 11.37 -3.49 -10.23
CA LEU A 252 10.65 -2.47 -10.99
C LEU A 252 9.17 -2.49 -10.58
N VAL A 253 8.65 -1.31 -10.22
CA VAL A 253 7.22 -1.05 -10.12
C VAL A 253 6.88 0.07 -11.09
N PHE A 254 6.16 -0.25 -12.15
CA PHE A 254 5.78 0.68 -13.20
C PHE A 254 4.27 0.74 -13.29
N ASN A 255 3.67 1.87 -12.91
CA ASN A 255 2.24 2.11 -13.04
C ASN A 255 2.02 3.22 -14.06
N VAL A 256 1.08 3.01 -14.99
CA VAL A 256 0.64 4.01 -15.96
C VAL A 256 -0.83 4.26 -15.70
N GLY A 257 -1.16 5.46 -15.23
CA GLY A 257 -2.54 5.84 -14.92
C GLY A 257 -3.44 5.80 -16.16
N ALA A 258 -4.63 5.23 -16.02
CA ALA A 258 -5.73 5.44 -16.96
C ALA A 258 -6.37 6.80 -16.78
N GLU A 259 -6.88 7.34 -17.88
CA GLU A 259 -8.06 8.20 -17.85
C GLU A 259 -9.28 7.28 -17.61
N ASP A 260 -10.06 7.58 -16.56
CA ASP A 260 -11.29 6.95 -16.06
C ASP A 260 -11.83 5.66 -16.71
N GLU A 261 -12.22 4.68 -15.88
CA GLU A 261 -12.92 3.44 -16.30
C GLU A 261 -14.21 3.69 -17.10
N GLU A 262 -14.77 4.91 -17.03
CA GLU A 262 -15.97 5.35 -17.75
C GLU A 262 -15.69 6.07 -19.07
N PHE A 263 -14.44 6.47 -19.34
CA PHE A 263 -14.11 7.10 -20.62
C PHE A 263 -14.05 6.04 -21.73
N ASP A 264 -14.86 6.30 -22.75
CA ASP A 264 -15.13 5.41 -23.86
C ASP A 264 -13.84 4.79 -24.45
N VAL A 265 -13.82 3.46 -24.46
CA VAL A 265 -12.76 2.54 -24.96
C VAL A 265 -12.35 2.84 -26.41
N THR A 266 -13.12 3.67 -27.11
CA THR A 266 -12.87 4.09 -28.49
C THR A 266 -11.62 4.97 -28.62
N THR A 267 -11.19 5.65 -27.57
CA THR A 267 -9.95 6.44 -27.55
C THR A 267 -8.78 5.63 -26.97
N ARG A 268 -8.44 4.53 -27.65
CA ARG A 268 -7.09 3.94 -27.53
C ARG A 268 -6.09 5.00 -28.00
N ILE A 269 -5.48 5.72 -27.06
CA ILE A 269 -4.21 6.39 -27.35
C ILE A 269 -3.19 5.26 -27.40
N GLU A 270 -2.97 4.73 -28.60
CA GLU A 270 -1.90 3.77 -28.89
C GLU A 270 -0.58 4.52 -28.67
N ASN A 271 -0.06 4.47 -27.44
CA ASN A 271 1.30 4.91 -27.17
C ASN A 271 2.27 3.80 -27.63
N GLU A 272 2.33 3.59 -28.95
CA GLU A 272 3.20 2.62 -29.62
C GLU A 272 4.69 2.85 -29.32
N GLU A 273 5.08 4.06 -28.89
CA GLU A 273 6.47 4.41 -28.58
C GLU A 273 6.92 3.90 -27.20
N LEU A 274 6.01 3.75 -26.22
CA LEU A 274 6.39 3.39 -24.84
C LEU A 274 6.59 1.87 -24.65
N GLU A 275 5.87 1.04 -25.42
CA GLU A 275 5.99 -0.43 -25.32
C GLU A 275 7.38 -0.96 -25.73
N PRO A 276 7.94 -0.62 -26.91
CA PRO A 276 9.24 -1.12 -27.32
C PRO A 276 10.35 -0.76 -26.32
N ASP A 277 10.25 0.42 -25.71
CA ASP A 277 11.22 0.91 -24.73
C ASP A 277 11.14 0.11 -23.42
N VAL A 278 9.94 -0.20 -22.93
CA VAL A 278 9.74 -1.00 -21.72
C VAL A 278 10.22 -2.45 -21.93
N ASP A 279 9.81 -3.10 -23.02
CA ASP A 279 10.20 -4.48 -23.31
C ASP A 279 11.71 -4.61 -23.55
N THR A 280 12.29 -3.67 -24.31
CA THR A 280 13.75 -3.60 -24.52
C THR A 280 14.48 -3.41 -23.19
N TRP A 281 14.01 -2.48 -22.36
CA TRP A 281 14.62 -2.23 -21.06
C TRP A 281 14.53 -3.45 -20.16
N ILE A 282 13.36 -4.09 -20.04
CA ILE A 282 13.18 -5.27 -19.19
C ILE A 282 14.13 -6.39 -19.63
N SER A 283 14.29 -6.61 -20.93
CA SER A 283 15.20 -7.61 -21.48
C SER A 283 16.68 -7.36 -21.12
N ALA A 284 17.05 -6.10 -20.87
CA ALA A 284 18.40 -5.71 -20.49
C ALA A 284 18.71 -5.87 -18.99
N HIS A 285 17.71 -6.20 -18.15
CA HIS A 285 17.85 -6.26 -16.69
C HIS A 285 17.66 -7.69 -16.14
N PRO A 286 18.63 -8.61 -16.32
CA PRO A 286 18.52 -10.02 -15.92
C PRO A 286 18.52 -10.25 -14.39
N LEU A 287 18.85 -9.22 -13.60
CA LEU A 287 18.84 -9.29 -12.14
C LEU A 287 17.45 -9.01 -11.52
N LEU A 288 16.43 -8.74 -12.36
CA LEU A 288 15.07 -8.53 -11.87
C LEU A 288 14.56 -9.75 -11.08
N GLU A 289 14.25 -9.49 -9.82
CA GLU A 289 13.62 -10.42 -8.88
C GLU A 289 12.12 -10.14 -8.76
N HIS A 290 11.72 -8.86 -8.93
CA HIS A 290 10.36 -8.37 -8.76
C HIS A 290 9.96 -7.44 -9.91
N LEU A 291 8.83 -7.75 -10.56
CA LEU A 291 8.29 -6.96 -11.67
C LEU A 291 6.80 -6.67 -11.44
N ASP A 292 6.42 -5.42 -11.25
CA ASP A 292 5.02 -4.98 -11.07
C ASP A 292 4.68 -3.97 -12.16
N ILE A 293 3.96 -4.40 -13.20
CA ILE A 293 3.56 -3.55 -14.32
C ILE A 293 2.04 -3.39 -14.34
N ARG A 294 1.63 -2.16 -14.10
CA ARG A 294 0.24 -1.72 -14.01
C ARG A 294 -0.03 -0.68 -15.08
N ALA A 295 -0.06 -1.12 -16.33
CA ALA A 295 -0.51 -0.29 -17.43
C ALA A 295 -2.00 -0.53 -17.64
N TRP A 296 -2.77 0.54 -17.69
CA TRP A 296 -4.16 0.47 -18.13
C TRP A 296 -4.20 0.56 -19.66
N SER A 297 -5.37 0.60 -20.31
CA SER A 297 -5.65 0.32 -21.74
C SER A 297 -4.81 1.05 -22.81
N THR A 298 -3.89 1.91 -22.39
CA THR A 298 -3.01 2.79 -23.15
C THR A 298 -1.68 2.16 -23.60
N ILE A 299 -1.26 1.02 -23.02
CA ILE A 299 -0.06 0.27 -23.48
C ILE A 299 -0.50 -1.09 -24.04
N PRO A 300 0.03 -1.51 -25.20
CA PRO A 300 -0.17 -2.87 -25.69
C PRO A 300 0.36 -3.93 -24.69
N PRO A 301 -0.13 -5.19 -24.77
CA PRO A 301 0.31 -6.26 -23.88
C PRO A 301 1.81 -6.55 -24.05
N LEU A 302 2.56 -6.55 -22.94
CA LEU A 302 3.98 -6.92 -22.93
C LEU A 302 4.20 -8.29 -23.61
N SER A 303 5.29 -8.41 -24.37
CA SER A 303 5.62 -9.65 -25.07
C SER A 303 5.85 -10.83 -24.11
N LEU A 304 6.35 -10.55 -22.89
CA LEU A 304 6.66 -11.53 -21.82
C LEU A 304 7.52 -12.73 -22.27
N ALA A 305 8.12 -12.69 -23.47
CA ALA A 305 8.83 -13.81 -24.09
C ALA A 305 10.27 -14.00 -23.55
N TYR A 306 10.70 -13.15 -22.62
CA TYR A 306 12.06 -13.12 -22.11
C TYR A 306 12.29 -14.19 -21.03
N ASP A 307 13.55 -14.62 -20.88
CA ASP A 307 13.94 -15.44 -19.74
C ASP A 307 14.29 -14.55 -18.55
N PHE A 308 13.60 -14.78 -17.43
CA PHE A 308 13.87 -14.13 -16.17
C PHE A 308 14.50 -15.13 -15.21
N PRO A 309 15.84 -15.15 -15.06
CA PRO A 309 16.51 -16.17 -14.27
C PRO A 309 16.23 -16.03 -12.77
N ASN A 310 16.03 -14.81 -12.27
CA ASN A 310 15.90 -14.50 -10.84
C ASN A 310 14.49 -14.09 -10.41
N LEU A 311 13.52 -14.09 -11.33
CA LEU A 311 12.18 -13.57 -11.05
C LEU A 311 11.42 -14.47 -10.09
N THR A 312 11.03 -13.89 -8.96
CA THR A 312 10.27 -14.55 -7.90
C THR A 312 8.92 -13.90 -7.66
N SER A 313 8.72 -12.67 -8.11
CA SER A 313 7.47 -11.93 -7.95
C SER A 313 7.07 -11.24 -9.24
N ILE A 314 5.82 -11.43 -9.66
CA ILE A 314 5.26 -10.71 -10.80
C ILE A 314 3.85 -10.20 -10.53
N ALA A 315 3.55 -8.98 -10.98
CA ALA A 315 2.21 -8.41 -11.00
C ALA A 315 1.91 -7.86 -12.39
N LEU A 316 0.84 -8.34 -13.00
CA LEU A 316 0.41 -7.98 -14.35
C LEU A 316 -1.02 -7.44 -14.30
N GLN A 317 -1.24 -6.19 -14.70
CA GLN A 317 -2.59 -5.60 -14.72
C GLN A 317 -3.27 -5.63 -16.10
N GLN A 318 -2.52 -5.76 -17.20
CA GLN A 318 -3.07 -5.88 -18.55
C GLN A 318 -2.19 -6.75 -19.44
N CYS A 319 -2.57 -8.02 -19.58
CA CYS A 319 -1.96 -8.93 -20.53
C CYS A 319 -3.03 -9.78 -21.20
N GLU A 320 -2.81 -10.17 -22.45
CA GLU A 320 -3.69 -11.13 -23.11
C GLU A 320 -3.60 -12.50 -22.42
N PRO A 321 -4.70 -13.26 -22.33
CA PRO A 321 -4.70 -14.53 -21.60
C PRO A 321 -3.66 -15.54 -22.10
N ALA A 322 -3.45 -15.63 -23.42
CA ALA A 322 -2.54 -16.60 -24.00
C ALA A 322 -1.06 -16.33 -23.64
N PRO A 323 -0.50 -15.12 -23.84
CA PRO A 323 0.84 -14.75 -23.36
C PRO A 323 1.05 -15.00 -21.86
N VAL A 324 0.05 -14.69 -21.03
CA VAL A 324 0.14 -14.97 -19.58
C VAL A 324 0.25 -16.47 -19.32
N GLY A 325 -0.57 -17.29 -20.00
CA GLY A 325 -0.49 -18.74 -19.88
C GLY A 325 0.88 -19.30 -20.28
N ASP A 326 1.44 -18.84 -21.39
CA ASP A 326 2.77 -19.25 -21.87
C ASP A 326 3.89 -18.81 -20.89
N PHE A 327 3.81 -17.57 -20.40
CA PHE A 327 4.72 -17.05 -19.39
C PHE A 327 4.68 -17.88 -18.10
N LEU A 328 3.49 -18.20 -17.59
CA LEU A 328 3.33 -19.00 -16.37
C LEU A 328 3.84 -20.43 -16.57
N LEU A 329 3.68 -21.03 -17.75
CA LEU A 329 4.26 -22.34 -18.05
C LEU A 329 5.79 -22.31 -18.04
N GLN A 330 6.40 -21.23 -18.54
CA GLN A 330 7.84 -21.07 -18.59
C GLN A 330 8.44 -20.76 -17.20
N HIS A 331 7.82 -19.85 -16.45
CA HIS A 331 8.42 -19.25 -15.25
C HIS A 331 7.74 -19.60 -13.93
N GLY A 332 6.53 -20.19 -13.98
CA GLY A 332 5.70 -20.44 -12.79
C GLY A 332 6.39 -21.28 -11.72
N HIS A 333 7.35 -22.12 -12.09
CA HIS A 333 8.14 -22.91 -11.14
C HIS A 333 9.04 -22.07 -10.23
N LYS A 334 9.41 -20.84 -10.62
CA LYS A 334 10.27 -19.93 -9.85
C LYS A 334 9.48 -18.97 -8.96
N LEU A 335 8.21 -18.73 -9.29
CA LEU A 335 7.40 -17.69 -8.67
C LEU A 335 7.02 -18.04 -7.22
N ILE A 336 7.21 -17.06 -6.35
CA ILE A 336 6.78 -17.03 -4.95
C ILE A 336 5.52 -16.16 -4.82
N GLU A 337 5.44 -15.09 -5.60
CA GLU A 337 4.34 -14.11 -5.59
C GLU A 337 3.81 -13.86 -7.02
N LEU A 338 2.49 -13.89 -7.15
CA LEU A 338 1.79 -13.70 -8.42
C LEU A 338 0.57 -12.79 -8.22
N GLU A 339 0.48 -11.70 -8.97
CA GLU A 339 -0.71 -10.86 -9.12
C GLU A 339 -1.20 -10.86 -10.57
N LEU A 340 -2.48 -11.22 -10.75
CA LEU A 340 -3.15 -11.35 -12.05
C LEU A 340 -4.32 -10.36 -12.17
N PRO A 341 -4.66 -9.89 -13.39
CA PRO A 341 -5.52 -8.73 -13.61
C PRO A 341 -7.03 -8.99 -13.51
N ARG A 342 -7.81 -7.91 -13.30
CA ARG A 342 -9.28 -7.84 -13.49
C ARG A 342 -9.70 -8.02 -14.95
N CYS A 343 -8.98 -7.34 -15.84
CA CYS A 343 -9.39 -7.03 -17.21
C CYS A 343 -9.11 -8.15 -18.20
N ILE A 344 -9.74 -9.30 -18.01
CA ILE A 344 -9.88 -10.28 -19.08
C ILE A 344 -11.35 -10.30 -19.43
N ARG A 345 -11.70 -9.39 -20.35
CA ARG A 345 -13.06 -9.09 -20.87
C ARG A 345 -13.80 -10.30 -21.45
N SER A 346 -13.30 -11.52 -21.29
CA SER A 346 -13.79 -12.74 -21.93
C SER A 346 -13.75 -14.00 -21.06
N GLY A 347 -13.40 -13.93 -19.76
CA GLY A 347 -13.27 -15.15 -18.95
C GLY A 347 -12.18 -16.12 -19.46
N GLY A 348 -11.26 -15.63 -20.30
CA GLY A 348 -10.26 -16.44 -20.98
C GLY A 348 -9.08 -16.88 -20.10
N LEU A 349 -8.80 -16.23 -18.96
CA LEU A 349 -7.65 -16.62 -18.12
C LEU A 349 -7.82 -17.98 -17.45
N PRO A 350 -8.98 -18.29 -16.82
CA PRO A 350 -9.24 -19.64 -16.35
C PRO A 350 -9.04 -20.70 -17.45
N ALA A 351 -9.40 -20.38 -18.69
CA ALA A 351 -9.18 -21.26 -19.85
C ALA A 351 -7.73 -21.29 -20.35
N ALA A 352 -6.95 -20.22 -20.10
CA ALA A 352 -5.54 -20.12 -20.49
C ALA A 352 -4.59 -20.79 -19.49
N ILE A 353 -5.05 -21.06 -18.26
CA ILE A 353 -4.36 -21.94 -17.31
C ILE A 353 -4.37 -23.35 -17.91
N ARG A 354 -3.28 -23.71 -18.58
CA ARG A 354 -3.18 -24.97 -19.31
C ARG A 354 -2.97 -26.16 -18.36
N PRO A 355 -3.46 -27.36 -18.71
CA PRO A 355 -3.11 -28.58 -18.00
C PRO A 355 -1.59 -28.77 -17.93
N GLY A 356 -1.06 -29.06 -16.74
CA GLY A 356 0.38 -29.23 -16.51
C GLY A 356 1.11 -28.01 -15.96
N LEU A 357 0.42 -26.87 -15.76
CA LEU A 357 0.98 -25.76 -14.99
C LEU A 357 1.20 -26.18 -13.54
N VAL A 358 2.44 -26.09 -13.06
CA VAL A 358 2.82 -26.34 -11.67
C VAL A 358 3.65 -25.18 -11.15
N MET A 359 3.20 -24.58 -10.05
CA MET A 359 3.84 -23.47 -9.37
C MET A 359 4.14 -23.91 -7.92
N PRO A 360 5.13 -24.79 -7.72
CA PRO A 360 5.35 -25.46 -6.44
C PRO A 360 5.88 -24.51 -5.36
N ASN A 361 6.44 -23.36 -5.75
CA ASN A 361 7.00 -22.36 -4.85
C ASN A 361 6.02 -21.20 -4.56
N LEU A 362 4.86 -21.16 -5.22
CA LEU A 362 3.93 -20.04 -5.09
C LEU A 362 3.34 -20.01 -3.68
N ARG A 363 3.56 -18.88 -2.99
CA ARG A 363 3.07 -18.61 -1.62
C ARG A 363 1.97 -17.58 -1.60
N ILE A 364 2.07 -16.56 -2.46
CA ILE A 364 1.18 -15.41 -2.47
C ILE A 364 0.50 -15.30 -3.84
N LEU A 365 -0.83 -15.33 -3.83
CA LEU A 365 -1.65 -15.13 -5.03
C LEU A 365 -2.57 -13.93 -4.82
N ARG A 366 -2.56 -12.99 -5.77
CA ARG A 366 -3.51 -11.88 -5.84
C ARG A 366 -4.27 -11.97 -7.14
N ALA A 367 -5.56 -12.26 -7.08
CA ALA A 367 -6.32 -12.52 -8.30
C ALA A 367 -7.83 -12.31 -8.06
N PRO A 368 -8.62 -12.17 -9.14
CA PRO A 368 -10.06 -12.32 -9.03
C PRO A 368 -10.43 -13.73 -8.55
N PRO A 369 -11.55 -13.92 -7.82
CA PRO A 369 -11.95 -15.22 -7.26
C PRO A 369 -11.96 -16.37 -8.27
N ARG A 370 -12.46 -16.15 -9.49
CA ARG A 370 -12.52 -17.19 -10.54
C ARG A 370 -11.15 -17.67 -11.01
N VAL A 371 -10.15 -16.79 -11.02
CA VAL A 371 -8.78 -17.15 -11.40
C VAL A 371 -8.10 -17.91 -10.27
N ALA A 372 -8.32 -17.48 -9.02
CA ALA A 372 -7.83 -18.20 -7.85
C ALA A 372 -8.41 -19.62 -7.78
N ALA A 373 -9.73 -19.77 -8.00
CA ALA A 373 -10.39 -21.06 -8.07
C ALA A 373 -9.77 -21.97 -9.14
N ALA A 374 -9.57 -21.48 -10.37
CA ALA A 374 -8.98 -22.27 -11.45
C ALA A 374 -7.57 -22.78 -11.14
N LEU A 375 -6.74 -21.98 -10.47
CA LEU A 375 -5.39 -22.39 -10.05
C LEU A 375 -5.40 -23.43 -8.93
N VAL A 376 -6.34 -23.31 -7.98
CA VAL A 376 -6.50 -24.25 -6.87
C VAL A 376 -7.09 -25.58 -7.34
N ASP A 377 -8.16 -25.54 -8.14
CA ASP A 377 -8.80 -26.74 -8.70
C ASP A 377 -7.86 -27.53 -9.61
N GLY A 378 -7.01 -26.82 -10.37
CA GLY A 378 -5.96 -27.42 -11.20
C GLY A 378 -4.81 -28.06 -10.41
N GLN A 379 -4.82 -27.97 -9.07
CA GLN A 379 -3.73 -28.40 -8.17
C GLN A 379 -2.37 -27.78 -8.53
N SER A 380 -2.37 -26.63 -9.20
CA SER A 380 -1.16 -25.96 -9.66
C SER A 380 -0.36 -25.32 -8.51
N VAL A 381 -0.99 -25.11 -7.35
CA VAL A 381 -0.48 -24.25 -6.26
C VAL A 381 -0.49 -24.97 -4.89
N PRO A 382 0.23 -26.09 -4.71
CA PRO A 382 0.15 -26.93 -3.52
C PRO A 382 0.64 -26.25 -2.22
N GLN A 383 1.32 -25.11 -2.36
CA GLN A 383 2.04 -24.43 -1.29
C GLN A 383 1.47 -23.03 -0.97
N LEU A 384 0.30 -22.73 -1.53
CA LEU A 384 -0.36 -21.43 -1.44
C LEU A 384 -0.72 -21.09 0.01
N ALA A 385 -0.18 -19.98 0.52
CA ALA A 385 -0.32 -19.57 1.91
C ALA A 385 -1.12 -18.28 2.08
N HIS A 386 -1.06 -17.37 1.12
CA HIS A 386 -1.73 -16.08 1.15
C HIS A 386 -2.52 -15.86 -0.14
N ILE A 387 -3.81 -15.61 0.00
CA ILE A 387 -4.70 -15.26 -1.11
C ILE A 387 -5.29 -13.87 -0.88
N GLU A 388 -5.08 -12.97 -1.83
CA GLU A 388 -5.77 -11.68 -1.93
C GLU A 388 -6.81 -11.75 -3.06
N LEU A 389 -8.08 -11.72 -2.69
CA LEU A 389 -9.22 -11.75 -3.60
C LEU A 389 -9.59 -10.32 -3.97
N LYS A 390 -9.12 -9.88 -5.13
CA LYS A 390 -9.33 -8.53 -5.67
C LYS A 390 -10.60 -8.45 -6.51
N TRP A 391 -11.16 -7.24 -6.62
CA TRP A 391 -12.27 -6.89 -7.50
C TRP A 391 -13.52 -7.77 -7.32
N THR A 392 -13.83 -8.09 -6.06
CA THR A 392 -15.03 -8.86 -5.74
C THR A 392 -16.16 -7.89 -5.48
N LYS A 393 -17.26 -7.99 -6.24
CA LYS A 393 -18.42 -7.12 -6.00
C LYS A 393 -19.10 -7.49 -4.69
N GLY A 394 -19.42 -8.75 -4.51
CA GLY A 394 -20.05 -9.24 -3.30
C GLY A 394 -19.54 -10.60 -2.84
N TYR A 395 -19.80 -10.96 -1.58
CA TYR A 395 -19.25 -12.16 -0.94
C TYR A 395 -19.65 -13.45 -1.67
N ARG A 396 -20.79 -13.46 -2.37
CA ARG A 396 -21.26 -14.61 -3.15
C ARG A 396 -20.37 -14.92 -4.35
N GLU A 397 -19.65 -13.93 -4.88
CA GLU A 397 -18.72 -14.14 -5.99
C GLU A 397 -17.42 -14.85 -5.57
N LEU A 398 -17.14 -14.89 -4.26
CA LEU A 398 -15.95 -15.56 -3.73
C LEU A 398 -16.03 -17.08 -3.93
N MET A 399 -17.24 -17.66 -3.80
CA MET A 399 -17.53 -19.08 -4.01
C MET A 399 -16.55 -20.02 -3.28
N LEU A 400 -16.01 -19.59 -2.12
CA LEU A 400 -14.96 -20.31 -1.38
C LEU A 400 -15.40 -21.74 -1.04
N GLU A 401 -16.71 -21.95 -0.90
CA GLU A 401 -17.31 -23.24 -0.61
C GLU A 401 -17.07 -24.28 -1.71
N GLU A 402 -16.87 -23.84 -2.96
CA GLU A 402 -16.76 -24.69 -4.14
C GLU A 402 -15.33 -25.18 -4.40
N TRP A 403 -14.32 -24.34 -4.12
CA TRP A 403 -12.93 -24.61 -4.51
C TRP A 403 -11.94 -24.71 -3.33
N ILE A 404 -12.33 -24.34 -2.11
CA ILE A 404 -11.52 -24.58 -0.91
C ILE A 404 -12.20 -25.67 -0.07
N LEU A 405 -12.12 -26.93 -0.49
CA LEU A 405 -12.87 -28.01 0.15
C LEU A 405 -12.30 -28.36 1.55
N PRO A 406 -13.14 -28.66 2.56
CA PRO A 406 -12.67 -29.11 3.87
C PRO A 406 -11.79 -30.37 3.74
N GLY A 407 -10.67 -30.38 4.47
CA GLY A 407 -9.73 -31.49 4.44
C GLY A 407 -8.77 -31.54 3.24
N SER A 408 -8.90 -30.63 2.26
CA SER A 408 -7.96 -30.53 1.13
C SER A 408 -6.59 -29.99 1.57
N GLU A 409 -5.51 -30.35 0.86
CA GLU A 409 -4.16 -29.83 1.17
C GLU A 409 -4.11 -28.30 1.11
N VAL A 410 -4.81 -27.69 0.15
CA VAL A 410 -4.88 -26.24 0.00
C VAL A 410 -5.60 -25.57 1.18
N ALA A 411 -6.67 -26.18 1.71
CA ALA A 411 -7.32 -25.67 2.92
C ALA A 411 -6.35 -25.60 4.12
N TYR A 412 -5.44 -26.58 4.25
CA TYR A 412 -4.41 -26.57 5.29
C TYR A 412 -3.23 -25.65 5.01
N SER A 413 -2.95 -25.32 3.75
CA SER A 413 -1.83 -24.44 3.39
C SER A 413 -2.18 -22.95 3.55
N ILE A 414 -3.45 -22.58 3.36
CA ILE A 414 -3.90 -21.20 3.46
C ILE A 414 -3.79 -20.70 4.91
N THR A 415 -2.97 -19.67 5.09
CA THR A 415 -2.71 -19.01 6.38
C THR A 415 -3.08 -17.53 6.38
N CYS A 416 -3.30 -16.91 5.22
CA CYS A 416 -3.81 -15.56 5.07
C CYS A 416 -4.89 -15.46 3.99
N LEU A 417 -5.97 -14.77 4.31
CA LEU A 417 -7.01 -14.41 3.35
C LEU A 417 -7.26 -12.91 3.41
N GLU A 418 -7.17 -12.24 2.27
CA GLU A 418 -7.50 -10.83 2.11
C GLU A 418 -8.68 -10.71 1.15
N ILE A 419 -9.77 -10.10 1.62
CA ILE A 419 -11.02 -9.96 0.88
C ILE A 419 -11.38 -8.48 0.80
N ARG A 420 -11.69 -8.04 -0.42
CA ARG A 420 -12.26 -6.72 -0.69
C ARG A 420 -13.62 -6.86 -1.37
N LEU A 421 -14.63 -6.23 -0.79
CA LEU A 421 -16.01 -6.25 -1.26
C LEU A 421 -16.42 -4.85 -1.74
N GLU A 422 -16.97 -4.73 -2.94
CA GLU A 422 -17.38 -3.43 -3.51
C GLU A 422 -18.83 -3.05 -3.12
N ASP A 423 -19.74 -4.02 -3.19
CA ASP A 423 -21.20 -3.80 -3.14
C ASP A 423 -21.86 -4.30 -1.85
N ASP A 424 -21.12 -5.01 -0.98
CA ASP A 424 -21.67 -5.60 0.25
C ASP A 424 -21.19 -4.88 1.51
N GLU A 425 -22.12 -4.65 2.45
CA GLU A 425 -21.79 -4.27 3.82
C GLU A 425 -21.03 -5.40 4.51
N LEU A 426 -19.95 -5.07 5.22
CA LEU A 426 -19.03 -6.04 5.79
C LEU A 426 -19.68 -7.04 6.75
N VAL A 427 -20.55 -6.60 7.66
CA VAL A 427 -21.24 -7.52 8.59
C VAL A 427 -22.19 -8.47 7.87
N THR A 428 -22.93 -7.98 6.87
CA THR A 428 -23.84 -8.81 6.05
C THR A 428 -23.06 -9.86 5.28
N ALA A 429 -21.94 -9.47 4.66
CA ALA A 429 -21.05 -10.40 3.99
C ALA A 429 -20.46 -11.45 4.95
N LEU A 430 -20.02 -11.03 6.13
CA LEU A 430 -19.49 -11.93 7.15
C LEU A 430 -20.54 -12.91 7.69
N GLN A 431 -21.79 -12.49 7.85
CA GLN A 431 -22.87 -13.40 8.22
C GLN A 431 -23.04 -14.51 7.17
N GLY A 432 -23.06 -14.14 5.88
CA GLY A 432 -23.07 -15.11 4.79
C GLY A 432 -21.87 -16.05 4.85
N LEU A 433 -20.65 -15.51 4.91
CA LEU A 433 -19.41 -16.28 4.94
C LEU A 433 -19.28 -17.17 6.18
N SER A 434 -19.72 -16.72 7.35
CA SER A 434 -19.70 -17.50 8.60
C SER A 434 -20.59 -18.75 8.53
N SER A 435 -21.69 -18.66 7.77
CA SER A 435 -22.60 -19.80 7.59
C SER A 435 -22.12 -20.84 6.59
N THR A 436 -21.24 -20.48 5.65
CA THR A 436 -20.84 -21.35 4.52
C THR A 436 -19.38 -21.76 4.53
N SER A 437 -18.48 -20.83 4.86
CA SER A 437 -17.06 -20.92 4.49
C SER A 437 -16.10 -20.62 5.65
N PHE A 438 -16.43 -19.70 6.57
CA PHE A 438 -15.56 -19.34 7.69
C PHE A 438 -15.77 -20.25 8.89
N ASN A 439 -15.24 -21.48 8.80
CA ASN A 439 -15.18 -22.42 9.89
C ASN A 439 -13.78 -23.08 9.96
N ALA A 440 -13.51 -23.73 11.10
CA ALA A 440 -12.21 -24.36 11.36
C ALA A 440 -11.88 -25.52 10.40
N ASP A 441 -12.87 -26.17 9.81
CA ASP A 441 -12.66 -27.33 8.93
C ASP A 441 -12.19 -26.89 7.53
N ARG A 442 -12.63 -25.72 7.07
CA ARG A 442 -12.26 -25.14 5.77
C ARG A 442 -11.00 -24.29 5.84
N PHE A 443 -10.77 -23.63 6.97
CA PHE A 443 -9.61 -22.77 7.20
C PHE A 443 -8.85 -23.11 8.50
N PRO A 444 -8.38 -24.37 8.65
CA PRO A 444 -7.74 -24.83 9.88
C PRO A 444 -6.46 -24.08 10.23
N SER A 445 -5.76 -23.56 9.21
CA SER A 445 -4.46 -22.89 9.35
C SER A 445 -4.53 -21.36 9.21
N LEU A 446 -5.73 -20.77 9.10
CA LEU A 446 -5.88 -19.34 8.87
C LEU A 446 -5.41 -18.53 10.09
N VAL A 447 -4.30 -17.84 9.92
CA VAL A 447 -3.59 -17.04 10.93
C VAL A 447 -3.93 -15.56 10.81
N GLU A 448 -4.17 -15.08 9.60
CA GLU A 448 -4.47 -13.68 9.32
C GLU A 448 -5.65 -13.52 8.37
N LEU A 449 -6.54 -12.58 8.69
CA LEU A 449 -7.70 -12.25 7.87
C LEU A 449 -7.76 -10.73 7.69
N CYS A 450 -7.80 -10.28 6.45
CA CYS A 450 -7.97 -8.89 6.08
C CYS A 450 -9.31 -8.72 5.37
N LEU A 451 -10.17 -7.85 5.88
CA LEU A 451 -11.49 -7.60 5.34
C LEU A 451 -11.65 -6.12 5.04
N SER A 452 -12.06 -5.80 3.82
CA SER A 452 -12.37 -4.45 3.39
C SER A 452 -13.71 -4.41 2.66
N SER A 453 -14.50 -3.38 2.93
CA SER A 453 -15.74 -3.08 2.20
C SER A 453 -15.72 -1.63 1.72
N THR A 454 -16.07 -1.43 0.45
CA THR A 454 -16.20 -0.11 -0.17
C THR A 454 -17.63 0.42 -0.14
N TYR A 455 -18.57 -0.38 0.38
CA TYR A 455 -19.98 -0.05 0.35
C TYR A 455 -20.31 1.04 1.38
N GLU A 456 -20.73 2.20 0.90
CA GLU A 456 -21.26 3.29 1.73
C GLU A 456 -22.79 3.24 1.75
N SER A 457 -23.37 2.77 2.86
CA SER A 457 -24.82 2.78 3.02
C SER A 457 -25.33 4.20 3.31
N SER A 458 -26.02 4.79 2.34
CA SER A 458 -26.71 6.10 2.47
C SER A 458 -27.76 6.11 3.59
N THR A 459 -28.30 4.96 3.98
CA THR A 459 -29.32 4.84 5.04
C THR A 459 -28.77 4.95 6.46
N LEU A 460 -27.45 4.90 6.64
CA LEU A 460 -26.83 4.82 7.96
C LEU A 460 -26.21 6.14 8.45
N GLU A 461 -26.14 7.20 7.61
CA GLU A 461 -25.53 8.51 7.94
C GLU A 461 -26.06 9.16 9.24
N GLY A 462 -27.31 8.88 9.62
CA GLY A 462 -27.93 9.43 10.84
C GLY A 462 -27.39 8.86 12.15
N ASN A 463 -26.84 7.63 12.16
CA ASN A 463 -26.49 6.90 13.39
C ASN A 463 -24.98 6.82 13.69
N PHE A 464 -24.10 7.18 12.74
CA PHE A 464 -22.63 7.05 12.88
C PHE A 464 -21.94 8.14 13.72
N LYS A 465 -22.68 9.06 14.33
CA LYS A 465 -22.09 10.11 15.19
C LYS A 465 -21.67 9.61 16.57
N ALA A 466 -22.09 8.41 16.98
CA ALA A 466 -21.78 7.87 18.32
C ALA A 466 -20.54 6.96 18.30
N PHE A 467 -19.54 7.29 19.13
CA PHE A 467 -18.31 6.50 19.34
C PHE A 467 -18.56 5.00 19.63
N GLY A 468 -19.68 4.67 20.29
CA GLY A 468 -20.07 3.30 20.59
C GLY A 468 -20.36 2.43 19.37
N PHE A 469 -20.58 3.02 18.19
CA PHE A 469 -20.89 2.28 16.98
C PHE A 469 -19.71 1.42 16.49
N SER A 470 -18.52 2.00 16.32
CA SER A 470 -17.34 1.27 15.82
C SER A 470 -16.93 0.11 16.74
N LEU A 471 -17.04 0.30 18.06
CA LEU A 471 -16.78 -0.76 19.04
C LEU A 471 -17.84 -1.88 18.97
N ASN A 472 -19.12 -1.54 18.82
CA ASN A 472 -20.16 -2.55 18.66
C ASN A 472 -20.00 -3.32 17.33
N TYR A 473 -19.60 -2.63 16.26
CA TYR A 473 -19.33 -3.24 14.96
C TYR A 473 -18.16 -4.23 15.05
N LEU A 474 -17.05 -3.81 15.67
CA LEU A 474 -15.92 -4.69 15.95
C LEU A 474 -16.34 -5.92 16.76
N ARG A 475 -17.17 -5.74 17.80
CA ARG A 475 -17.70 -6.86 18.60
C ARG A 475 -18.46 -7.87 17.74
N ILE A 476 -19.39 -7.42 16.89
CA ILE A 476 -20.16 -8.30 16.00
C ILE A 476 -19.22 -9.07 15.06
N ILE A 477 -18.22 -8.41 14.49
CA ILE A 477 -17.23 -9.07 13.63
C ILE A 477 -16.48 -10.16 14.41
N LEU A 478 -16.01 -9.87 15.62
CA LEU A 478 -15.32 -10.88 16.43
C LEU A 478 -16.22 -12.08 16.75
N GLU A 479 -17.50 -11.85 17.05
CA GLU A 479 -18.48 -12.91 17.31
C GLU A 479 -18.72 -13.80 16.06
N LEU A 480 -18.76 -13.21 14.87
CA LEU A 480 -18.93 -13.94 13.60
C LEU A 480 -17.68 -14.74 13.21
N LEU A 481 -16.50 -14.33 13.68
CA LEU A 481 -15.22 -14.99 13.39
C LEU A 481 -14.81 -16.00 14.45
N GLU A 482 -15.59 -16.17 15.53
CA GLU A 482 -15.34 -17.12 16.62
C GLU A 482 -14.92 -18.53 16.16
N PRO A 483 -15.51 -19.12 15.10
CA PRO A 483 -15.12 -20.45 14.64
C PRO A 483 -13.67 -20.56 14.14
N LEU A 484 -13.01 -19.45 13.80
CA LEU A 484 -11.65 -19.43 13.25
C LEU A 484 -10.58 -19.51 14.35
N GLN A 485 -10.41 -20.70 14.93
CA GLN A 485 -9.58 -20.92 16.12
C GLN A 485 -8.07 -20.64 15.93
N SER A 486 -7.58 -20.64 14.69
CA SER A 486 -6.18 -20.35 14.36
C SER A 486 -5.89 -18.85 14.16
N LEU A 487 -6.93 -18.00 14.12
CA LEU A 487 -6.79 -16.59 13.77
C LEU A 487 -6.00 -15.83 14.83
N ARG A 488 -4.92 -15.16 14.41
CA ARG A 488 -4.00 -14.39 15.27
C ARG A 488 -3.99 -12.90 14.94
N ALA A 489 -4.30 -12.51 13.70
CA ALA A 489 -4.42 -11.11 13.30
C ALA A 489 -5.67 -10.88 12.47
N LEU A 490 -6.35 -9.77 12.73
CA LEU A 490 -7.52 -9.33 11.99
C LEU A 490 -7.32 -7.89 11.53
N ARG A 491 -7.44 -7.63 10.24
CA ARG A 491 -7.56 -6.28 9.69
C ARG A 491 -8.99 -6.05 9.23
N ILE A 492 -9.55 -4.92 9.65
CA ILE A 492 -10.88 -4.46 9.26
C ILE A 492 -10.74 -3.07 8.67
N GLU A 493 -11.39 -2.90 7.53
CA GLU A 493 -11.45 -1.66 6.77
C GLU A 493 -12.85 -1.48 6.22
N GLY A 494 -13.38 -0.27 6.28
CA GLY A 494 -14.71 0.01 5.79
C GLY A 494 -15.11 1.45 6.03
N SER A 495 -15.92 1.99 5.12
CA SER A 495 -16.59 3.25 5.33
C SER A 495 -17.96 2.97 5.98
N PRO A 496 -18.37 3.71 7.03
CA PRO A 496 -17.75 4.91 7.60
C PRO A 496 -17.12 4.66 8.99
N PHE A 497 -16.13 3.76 9.08
CA PHE A 497 -15.44 3.51 10.34
C PHE A 497 -14.75 4.79 10.85
N ARG A 498 -14.87 5.05 12.16
CA ARG A 498 -14.15 6.12 12.87
C ARG A 498 -13.00 5.52 13.69
N PRO A 499 -11.96 6.32 14.00
CA PRO A 499 -10.91 5.90 14.91
C PRO A 499 -11.47 5.51 16.29
N LEU A 500 -10.89 4.47 16.88
CA LEU A 500 -11.13 3.98 18.21
C LEU A 500 -10.41 4.92 19.20
N ALA A 501 -11.08 6.01 19.58
CA ALA A 501 -10.63 7.16 20.38
C ALA A 501 -9.89 6.92 21.72
N SER A 502 -9.56 5.68 22.12
CA SER A 502 -8.84 5.36 23.36
C SER A 502 -7.53 4.61 23.11
N ASP A 503 -6.49 4.91 23.89
CA ASP A 503 -5.22 4.17 23.86
C ASP A 503 -5.34 2.76 24.44
N GLU A 504 -6.29 2.56 25.36
CA GLU A 504 -6.67 1.26 25.93
C GLU A 504 -8.19 1.08 25.85
N ILE A 505 -8.64 -0.05 25.29
CA ILE A 505 -10.05 -0.34 25.07
C ILE A 505 -10.39 -1.64 25.78
N HIS A 506 -11.43 -1.61 26.62
CA HIS A 506 -12.00 -2.79 27.26
C HIS A 506 -13.30 -3.16 26.57
N MET A 507 -13.40 -4.38 26.08
CA MET A 507 -14.56 -4.87 25.36
C MET A 507 -14.96 -6.25 25.88
N ARG A 508 -16.27 -6.46 26.05
CA ARG A 508 -16.81 -7.80 26.33
C ARG A 508 -16.81 -8.58 25.03
N ALA A 509 -16.13 -9.72 25.02
CA ALA A 509 -15.97 -10.52 23.82
C ALA A 509 -15.92 -12.01 24.17
N ASP A 510 -17.01 -12.52 24.75
CA ASP A 510 -17.14 -13.92 25.18
C ASP A 510 -16.99 -14.91 24.00
N ARG A 511 -17.15 -14.43 22.77
CA ARG A 511 -17.09 -15.19 21.52
C ARG A 511 -16.05 -14.63 20.53
N ALA A 512 -14.88 -14.20 20.99
CA ALA A 512 -13.79 -13.81 20.08
C ALA A 512 -12.89 -15.01 19.72
N PRO A 513 -12.19 -14.97 18.56
CA PRO A 513 -11.19 -15.98 18.21
C PRO A 513 -10.09 -16.04 19.29
N ARG A 514 -9.89 -17.23 19.88
CA ARG A 514 -9.07 -17.40 21.11
C ARG A 514 -7.59 -17.10 20.96
N ARG A 515 -7.07 -17.16 19.74
CA ARG A 515 -5.65 -16.90 19.44
C ARG A 515 -5.41 -15.48 18.91
N LEU A 516 -6.46 -14.65 18.83
CA LEU A 516 -6.37 -13.30 18.30
C LEU A 516 -5.43 -12.47 19.18
N GLY A 517 -4.34 -12.01 18.59
CA GLY A 517 -3.32 -11.22 19.25
C GLY A 517 -3.21 -9.80 18.70
N TYR A 518 -3.74 -9.53 17.51
CA TYR A 518 -3.61 -8.25 16.84
C TYR A 518 -4.88 -7.87 16.09
N ILE A 519 -5.26 -6.60 16.19
CA ILE A 519 -6.32 -6.00 15.38
C ILE A 519 -5.74 -4.79 14.66
N THR A 520 -6.04 -4.65 13.38
CA THR A 520 -5.83 -3.44 12.61
C THR A 520 -7.17 -2.85 12.24
N TRP A 521 -7.43 -1.64 12.71
CA TRP A 521 -8.64 -0.90 12.42
C TRP A 521 -8.31 0.24 11.47
N HIS A 522 -8.72 0.14 10.21
CA HIS A 522 -8.53 1.20 9.24
C HIS A 522 -9.82 1.99 9.04
N SER A 523 -9.73 3.31 9.16
CA SER A 523 -10.79 4.27 8.90
C SER A 523 -10.46 5.04 7.60
N PRO A 524 -10.98 4.62 6.44
CA PRO A 524 -10.66 5.25 5.15
C PRO A 524 -10.97 6.75 5.13
N SER A 525 -12.10 7.18 5.72
CA SER A 525 -12.53 8.58 5.79
C SER A 525 -11.56 9.48 6.58
N PHE A 526 -10.70 8.91 7.41
CA PHE A 526 -9.66 9.62 8.16
C PHE A 526 -8.26 9.28 7.67
N ASN A 527 -8.16 8.35 6.71
CA ASN A 527 -6.93 7.80 6.23
C ASN A 527 -5.98 7.36 7.35
N TYR A 528 -6.55 6.70 8.35
CA TYR A 528 -5.86 6.39 9.59
C TYR A 528 -6.01 4.92 9.94
N SER A 529 -4.90 4.28 10.29
CA SER A 529 -4.84 2.87 10.69
C SER A 529 -4.37 2.75 12.13
N GLU A 530 -5.17 2.12 12.97
CA GLU A 530 -4.83 1.80 14.35
C GLU A 530 -4.36 0.36 14.47
N GLN A 531 -3.17 0.18 15.01
CA GLN A 531 -2.60 -1.12 15.32
C GLN A 531 -2.86 -1.40 16.80
N LEU A 532 -3.57 -2.49 17.11
CA LEU A 532 -3.96 -2.85 18.47
C LEU A 532 -3.40 -4.22 18.84
N ARG A 533 -2.77 -4.32 20.01
CA ARG A 533 -2.44 -5.58 20.67
C ARG A 533 -3.65 -6.06 21.47
N VAL A 534 -4.08 -7.28 21.21
CA VAL A 534 -5.19 -7.93 21.92
C VAL A 534 -4.64 -8.78 23.07
N MET A 535 -5.25 -8.67 24.23
CA MET A 535 -5.00 -9.47 25.42
C MET A 535 -6.32 -9.93 26.02
N PHE A 536 -6.38 -11.16 26.50
CA PHE A 536 -7.54 -11.70 27.20
C PHE A 536 -7.28 -11.60 28.70
N ASP A 537 -8.15 -10.86 29.41
CA ASP A 537 -8.10 -10.82 30.87
C ASP A 537 -8.67 -12.13 31.43
N PRO A 538 -8.01 -12.75 32.42
CA PRO A 538 -8.55 -13.92 33.08
C PRO A 538 -9.89 -13.55 33.77
N PRO A 539 -10.88 -14.45 33.77
CA PRO A 539 -12.19 -14.17 34.38
C PRO A 539 -12.01 -13.84 35.88
N GLN A 540 -12.52 -12.69 36.30
CA GLN A 540 -12.52 -12.34 37.73
C GLN A 540 -13.53 -13.23 38.47
N VAL A 541 -13.09 -13.85 39.56
CA VAL A 541 -13.77 -14.96 40.27
C VAL A 541 -15.01 -14.51 41.07
N SER A 542 -15.48 -13.27 40.93
CA SER A 542 -16.48 -12.70 41.85
C SER A 542 -17.93 -12.59 41.35
N ASP A 543 -18.23 -12.95 40.09
CA ASP A 543 -19.62 -12.93 39.57
C ASP A 543 -20.04 -14.32 39.08
N GLU A 544 -21.32 -14.65 39.27
CA GLU A 544 -21.98 -15.95 38.96
C GLU A 544 -21.95 -16.36 37.47
N THR A 545 -21.28 -15.56 36.61
CA THR A 545 -20.89 -15.94 35.25
C THR A 545 -19.46 -15.43 35.01
N PRO A 546 -18.44 -16.29 34.79
CA PRO A 546 -17.12 -15.83 34.38
C PRO A 546 -17.25 -15.12 33.03
N ARG A 547 -17.01 -13.81 33.02
CA ARG A 547 -17.06 -12.97 31.83
C ARG A 547 -15.65 -12.68 31.38
N GLU A 548 -15.36 -12.97 30.11
CA GLU A 548 -14.05 -12.70 29.54
C GLU A 548 -14.01 -11.29 28.95
N TRP A 549 -13.03 -10.53 29.40
CA TRP A 549 -12.78 -9.19 28.89
C TRP A 549 -11.59 -9.22 27.95
N LEU A 550 -11.76 -8.52 26.83
CA LEU A 550 -10.72 -8.29 25.85
C LEU A 550 -10.18 -6.89 26.09
N VAL A 551 -8.86 -6.80 26.30
CA VAL A 551 -8.12 -5.55 26.45
C VAL A 551 -7.31 -5.32 25.18
N MET A 552 -7.57 -4.19 24.51
CA MET A 552 -6.81 -3.75 23.35
C MET A 552 -5.93 -2.56 23.72
N ARG A 553 -4.65 -2.63 23.34
CA ARG A 553 -3.69 -1.54 23.52
C ARG A 553 -3.11 -1.09 22.20
N ARG A 554 -3.03 0.22 21.98
CA ARG A 554 -2.43 0.77 20.76
C ARG A 554 -0.93 0.47 20.68
N LEU A 555 -0.49 0.03 19.52
CA LEU A 555 0.90 -0.23 19.17
C LEU A 555 1.49 1.00 18.46
N PRO A 556 2.82 1.24 18.62
CA PRO A 556 3.48 2.34 17.92
C PRO A 556 3.51 2.09 16.40
N ALA A 557 3.60 3.17 15.62
CA ALA A 557 3.69 3.11 14.16
C ALA A 557 4.83 2.21 13.65
N SER A 558 5.95 2.18 14.39
CA SER A 558 7.13 1.35 14.09
C SER A 558 6.90 -0.15 14.24
N PHE A 559 5.77 -0.61 14.79
CA PHE A 559 5.50 -2.04 14.98
C PHE A 559 5.54 -2.85 13.68
N ARG A 560 5.18 -2.23 12.55
CA ARG A 560 5.18 -2.86 11.21
C ARG A 560 6.46 -2.59 10.40
N ALA A 561 7.43 -1.87 10.98
CA ALA A 561 8.67 -1.52 10.32
C ALA A 561 9.52 -2.76 10.05
N HIS A 562 9.99 -2.92 8.81
CA HIS A 562 10.97 -3.96 8.46
C HIS A 562 12.01 -3.41 7.51
N ILE A 563 13.28 -3.70 7.78
CA ILE A 563 14.43 -3.22 7.03
C ILE A 563 15.32 -4.40 6.64
N SER A 564 15.81 -4.42 5.40
CA SER A 564 16.79 -5.38 4.90
C SER A 564 18.18 -5.14 5.49
N GLU A 565 19.09 -6.09 5.26
CA GLU A 565 20.50 -5.92 5.65
C GLU A 565 21.17 -4.74 4.92
N GLU A 566 20.69 -4.42 3.72
CA GLU A 566 21.10 -3.29 2.89
C GLU A 566 20.52 -1.96 3.40
N GLY A 567 19.64 -1.97 4.39
CA GLY A 567 18.99 -0.78 4.92
C GLY A 567 17.77 -0.34 4.14
N GLU A 568 17.26 -1.19 3.25
CA GLU A 568 16.07 -0.93 2.46
C GLU A 568 14.82 -1.36 3.22
N TRP A 569 13.79 -0.54 3.24
CA TRP A 569 12.53 -0.92 3.85
C TRP A 569 11.83 -1.95 2.94
N ILE A 570 11.83 -3.22 3.36
CA ILE A 570 11.36 -4.37 2.55
C ILE A 570 9.87 -4.24 2.21
N ARG A 571 9.11 -3.60 3.08
CA ARG A 571 7.70 -3.31 2.83
C ARG A 571 7.62 -2.00 2.04
N SER A 572 7.12 -2.09 0.80
CA SER A 572 6.94 -0.91 -0.06
C SER A 572 6.11 0.14 0.66
N CYS A 573 6.41 1.42 0.45
CA CYS A 573 5.59 2.51 0.97
C CYS A 573 4.23 2.64 0.28
N LYS A 574 3.82 1.66 -0.54
CA LYS A 574 2.40 1.52 -0.90
C LYS A 574 1.64 1.28 0.39
N VAL A 575 1.12 2.36 0.96
CA VAL A 575 0.31 2.36 2.19
C VAL A 575 -0.92 1.45 2.05
N TRP A 576 -1.28 1.15 0.79
CA TRP A 576 -2.40 0.38 0.28
C TRP A 576 -2.17 -1.14 0.17
N ASN A 577 -0.92 -1.60 0.01
CA ASN A 577 -0.59 -3.01 -0.29
C ASN A 577 -0.01 -3.79 0.92
N ASN A 578 0.12 -3.16 2.08
CA ASN A 578 0.67 -3.79 3.29
C ASN A 578 -0.42 -4.11 4.29
N ASN A 579 -1.44 -4.85 3.85
CA ASN A 579 -2.59 -5.16 4.67
C ASN A 579 -2.28 -6.21 5.72
N THR A 580 -1.32 -7.08 5.44
CA THR A 580 -0.89 -8.17 6.31
C THR A 580 0.21 -7.78 7.31
N LEU A 581 0.15 -8.44 8.46
CA LEU A 581 1.05 -8.30 9.58
C LEU A 581 2.14 -9.36 9.54
N PHE A 582 1.80 -10.63 9.29
CA PHE A 582 2.76 -11.73 9.28
C PHE A 582 3.41 -11.90 7.89
N ASP A 583 4.61 -12.47 7.89
CA ASP A 583 5.24 -13.00 6.69
C ASP A 583 4.70 -14.41 6.42
N HIS A 584 3.96 -14.54 5.31
CA HIS A 584 3.32 -15.78 4.85
C HIS A 584 4.15 -16.51 3.78
N THR A 585 5.34 -16.02 3.43
CA THR A 585 6.27 -16.74 2.53
C THR A 585 6.97 -17.91 3.23
N VAL A 586 6.89 -17.95 4.56
CA VAL A 586 7.54 -18.91 5.46
C VAL A 586 6.50 -19.67 6.27
N SER A 587 6.79 -20.93 6.61
CA SER A 587 5.93 -21.77 7.46
C SER A 587 6.66 -22.17 8.75
N PRO A 588 6.08 -21.92 9.94
CA PRO A 588 4.81 -21.21 10.17
C PRO A 588 4.94 -19.69 9.94
N PRO A 589 3.82 -18.98 9.64
CA PRO A 589 3.82 -17.53 9.51
C PRO A 589 4.30 -16.84 10.79
N ARG A 590 5.21 -15.89 10.63
CA ARG A 590 5.89 -15.20 11.72
C ARG A 590 5.86 -13.70 11.50
N LEU A 591 5.92 -12.97 12.61
CA LEU A 591 6.14 -11.52 12.51
C LEU A 591 7.49 -11.33 11.83
N PRO A 592 7.62 -10.35 10.92
CA PRO A 592 8.90 -10.01 10.36
C PRO A 592 9.90 -9.74 11.50
N PRO A 593 11.16 -10.18 11.38
CA PRO A 593 12.15 -9.89 12.41
C PRO A 593 12.26 -8.38 12.62
N GLN A 594 12.17 -7.95 13.89
CA GLN A 594 12.53 -6.58 14.28
C GLN A 594 14.06 -6.55 14.40
N SER A 595 14.75 -5.77 13.56
CA SER A 595 16.22 -5.72 13.45
C SER A 595 16.94 -4.92 14.55
#